data_AF-A0A520A1B9-F1
#
_entry.id   AF-A0A520A1B9-F1
#
_cell.length_a   1.000
_cell.length_b   1.000
_cell.length_c   1.000
_cell.angle_alpha   90.00
_cell.angle_beta   90.00
_cell.angle_gamma   90.00
#
_symmetry.space_group_name_H-M   'P 1'
#
loop_
_entity.id
_entity.type
_entity.pdbx_description
1 polymer ?
#
loop_
_entity_poly.entity_id
_entity_poly.type
_entity_poly.pdbx_seq_one_letter_code
_entity_poly.pdbx_strand_id
1 'polypeptide(L)' 'VTYSHHSLIQGNRSGALYGLVYTIILAIIFTVFQYIEYTVSSFTISDGTYSSCFYFGTGFHGLHVMIGTAFLAAGL' A
#
# COMPACT_ATOMS: atom_id res chain seq x y z
N VAL A 1 2.65 -1.25 11.31
CA VAL A 1 2.41 0.02 12.05
C VAL A 1 2.17 -0.20 13.54
N THR A 2 1.20 -1.01 13.96
CA THR A 2 0.84 -1.16 15.39
C THR A 2 2.01 -1.56 16.30
N TYR A 3 2.83 -2.52 15.86
CA TYR A 3 4.05 -2.90 16.58
C TYR A 3 5.04 -1.74 16.69
N SER A 4 5.30 -1.05 15.58
CA SER A 4 6.19 0.11 15.52
C SER A 4 5.73 1.22 16.48
N HIS A 5 4.43 1.52 16.49
CA HIS A 5 3.82 2.49 17.39
C HIS A 5 4.00 2.11 18.87
N HIS A 6 3.78 0.84 19.22
CA HIS A 6 3.97 0.38 20.60
C HIS A 6 5.45 0.38 21.03
N SER A 7 6.37 -0.01 20.15
CA SER A 7 7.81 0.10 20.41
C SER A 7 8.26 1.55 20.60
N LEU A 8 7.66 2.50 19.88
CA LEU A 8 7.93 3.92 20.04
C LEU A 8 7.47 4.43 21.42
N ILE A 9 6.28 4.04 21.87
CA ILE A 9 5.78 4.38 23.22
C ILE A 9 6.69 3.81 24.32
N GLN A 10 7.24 2.61 24.11
CA GLN A 10 8.18 1.96 25.03
C GLN A 10 9.59 2.55 24.99
N GLY A 11 9.87 3.53 24.12
CA GLY A 11 11.21 4.11 23.93
C GLY A 11 12.18 3.22 23.16
N ASN A 12 11.72 2.07 22.63
CA ASN A 12 12.54 1.17 21.82
C ASN A 12 12.60 1.65 20.36
N ARG A 13 13.57 2.53 20.07
CA ARG A 13 13.78 3.11 18.73
C ARG A 13 14.03 2.06 17.65
N SER A 14 14.84 1.02 17.94
CA SER A 14 15.14 -0.03 16.97
C SER A 14 13.90 -0.83 16.58
N GLY A 15 13.08 -1.22 17.57
CA GLY A 15 11.80 -1.91 17.32
C GLY A 15 10.81 -1.05 16.53
N ALA A 16 10.76 0.25 16.83
CA ALA A 16 9.93 1.20 16.08
C ALA A 16 10.34 1.29 14.61
N LEU A 17 11.65 1.45 14.33
CA LEU A 17 12.17 1.52 12.96
C LEU A 17 11.95 0.21 12.21
N TYR A 18 12.26 -0.94 12.80
CA TYR A 18 12.04 -2.24 12.14
C TYR A 18 10.57 -2.45 11.77
N GLY A 19 9.64 -2.19 12.71
CA GLY A 19 8.21 -2.34 12.43
C GLY A 19 7.70 -1.40 11.33
N LEU A 20 8.30 -0.21 11.20
CA LEU A 20 7.94 0.75 10.17
C LEU A 20 8.48 0.33 8.80
N VAL A 21 9.75 -0.08 8.73
CA VAL A 21 10.39 -0.63 7.52
C VAL A 21 9.64 -1.84 6.99
N TYR A 22 9.29 -2.80 7.85
CA TYR A 22 8.48 -3.96 7.43
C TYR A 22 7.13 -3.54 6.86
N THR A 23 6.48 -2.53 7.44
CA THR A 23 5.20 -2.03 6.92
C THR A 23 5.37 -1.45 5.50
N ILE A 24 6.43 -0.67 5.26
CA ILE A 24 6.72 -0.10 3.94
C ILE A 24 6.97 -1.22 2.92
N ILE A 25 7.74 -2.24 3.29
CA ILE A 25 8.00 -3.40 2.42
C ILE A 25 6.68 -4.09 2.02
N LEU A 26 5.78 -4.34 2.98
CA LEU A 26 4.48 -4.94 2.69
C LEU A 26 3.64 -4.07 1.74
N ALA A 27 3.66 -2.75 1.90
CA ALA A 27 2.93 -1.84 1.03
C ALA A 27 3.48 -1.81 -0.41
N ILE A 28 4.80 -1.92 -0.57
CA ILE A 28 5.45 -2.06 -1.89
C ILE A 28 5.04 -3.39 -2.53
N ILE A 29 5.07 -4.49 -1.77
CA ILE A 29 4.64 -5.81 -2.25
C ILE A 29 3.19 -5.77 -2.74
N PHE A 30 2.29 -5.16 -1.97
CA PHE A 30 0.90 -4.96 -2.38
C PHE A 30 0.80 -4.17 -3.70
N THR A 31 1.54 -3.07 -3.83
CA THR A 31 1.51 -2.23 -5.04
C THR A 31 2.00 -2.99 -6.27
N VAL A 32 3.05 -3.82 -6.14
CA VAL A 32 3.55 -4.68 -7.22
C VAL A 32 2.49 -5.72 -7.62
N PHE A 33 1.85 -6.38 -6.66
CA PHE A 33 0.78 -7.32 -6.97
C PHE A 33 -0.43 -6.66 -7.62
N GLN A 34 -0.81 -5.45 -7.18
CA GLN A 34 -1.89 -4.69 -7.80
C GLN A 34 -1.56 -4.33 -9.26
N TYR A 35 -0.30 -3.98 -9.54
CA TYR A 35 0.16 -3.74 -10.91
C TYR A 35 0.11 -5.02 -11.76
N ILE A 36 0.55 -6.17 -11.22
CA ILE A 36 0.45 -7.46 -11.92
C ILE A 36 -1.00 -7.80 -12.22
N GLU A 37 -1.93 -7.61 -11.26
CA GLU A 37 -3.35 -7.84 -11.50
C GLU A 37 -3.87 -7.01 -12.69
N TYR A 38 -3.47 -5.74 -12.79
CA TYR A 38 -3.88 -4.88 -13.90
C TYR A 38 -3.27 -5.28 -15.25
N THR A 39 -2.07 -5.86 -15.28
CA THR A 39 -1.45 -6.29 -16.55
C THR A 39 -1.96 -7.64 -17.05
N VAL A 40 -2.38 -8.54 -16.15
CA VAL A 40 -2.90 -9.87 -16.52
C VAL A 40 -4.42 -9.91 -16.68
N SER A 41 -5.12 -8.86 -16.26
CA SER A 41 -6.58 -8.77 -16.39
C SER A 41 -7.00 -8.85 -17.86
N SER A 42 -8.02 -9.65 -18.15
CA SER A 42 -8.56 -9.85 -19.50
C SER A 42 -9.44 -8.70 -19.99
N PHE A 43 -9.60 -7.65 -19.18
CA PHE A 43 -10.46 -6.51 -19.46
C PHE A 43 -9.76 -5.18 -19.15
N THR A 44 -10.08 -4.17 -19.92
CA THR A 44 -9.59 -2.79 -19.79
C THR A 44 -10.63 -1.89 -19.13
N ILE A 45 -10.22 -0.67 -18.75
CA ILE A 45 -11.12 0.34 -18.16
C ILE A 45 -12.30 0.71 -19.08
N SER A 46 -12.20 0.45 -20.38
CA SER A 46 -13.23 0.82 -21.37
C SER A 46 -14.19 -0.30 -21.75
N ASP A 47 -14.07 -1.48 -21.14
CA ASP A 47 -14.79 -2.69 -21.57
C ASP A 47 -16.24 -2.79 -21.03
N GLY A 48 -16.69 -1.80 -20.26
CA GLY A 48 -18.08 -1.73 -19.78
C GLY A 48 -18.20 -1.25 -18.34
N THR A 49 -19.42 -1.27 -17.81
CA THR A 49 -19.74 -0.73 -16.48
C THR A 49 -19.02 -1.44 -15.34
N TYR A 50 -18.89 -2.77 -15.40
CA TYR A 50 -18.13 -3.54 -14.41
C TYR A 50 -16.66 -3.11 -14.36
N SER A 51 -15.98 -3.12 -15.50
CA SER A 51 -14.56 -2.79 -15.60
C SER A 51 -14.28 -1.34 -15.18
N SER A 52 -15.13 -0.39 -15.58
CA SER A 52 -15.04 1.00 -15.14
C SER A 52 -15.13 1.14 -13.61
N CYS A 53 -16.10 0.46 -12.98
CA CYS A 53 -16.25 0.48 -11.53
C CYS A 53 -15.10 -0.22 -10.81
N PHE A 54 -14.62 -1.34 -11.36
CA PHE A 54 -13.47 -2.09 -10.83
C PHE A 54 -12.23 -1.19 -10.80
N TYR A 55 -11.77 -0.70 -11.96
CA TYR A 55 -10.56 0.12 -12.07
C TYR A 55 -10.67 1.45 -11.31
N PHE A 56 -11.85 2.05 -11.22
CA PHE A 56 -12.04 3.25 -10.40
C PHE A 56 -11.88 2.94 -8.91
N GLY A 57 -12.57 1.90 -8.41
CA GLY A 57 -12.53 1.53 -6.99
C GLY A 57 -11.14 1.08 -6.54
N THR A 58 -10.55 0.12 -7.26
CA THR A 58 -9.22 -0.41 -6.94
C THR A 58 -8.12 0.60 -7.27
N GLY A 59 -8.27 1.41 -8.32
CA GLY A 59 -7.33 2.46 -8.68
C GLY A 59 -7.28 3.59 -7.66
N PHE A 60 -8.44 4.07 -7.19
CA PHE A 60 -8.50 5.07 -6.13
C PHE A 60 -7.90 4.53 -4.83
N HIS A 61 -8.24 3.30 -4.45
CA HIS A 61 -7.61 2.63 -3.32
C HIS A 61 -6.07 2.52 -3.49
N GLY A 62 -5.59 2.10 -4.65
CA GLY A 62 -4.16 2.00 -4.96
C GLY A 62 -3.44 3.35 -4.80
N LEU A 63 -4.07 4.45 -5.24
CA LEU A 63 -3.57 5.81 -5.01
C LEU A 63 -3.45 6.11 -3.51
N HIS A 64 -4.46 5.77 -2.71
CA HIS A 64 -4.41 5.95 -1.25
C HIS A 64 -3.26 5.17 -0.60
N VAL A 65 -3.01 3.94 -1.05
CA VAL A 65 -1.90 3.11 -0.57
C VAL A 65 -0.55 3.74 -0.93
N MET A 66 -0.38 4.26 -2.15
CA MET A 66 0.87 4.92 -2.57
C MET A 66 1.16 6.18 -1.74
N ILE A 67 0.18 7.05 -1.54
CA ILE A 67 0.33 8.25 -0.69
C ILE A 67 0.63 7.85 0.77
N GLY A 68 -0.11 6.88 1.31
CA GLY A 68 0.14 6.38 2.67
C GLY A 68 1.55 5.82 2.85
N THR A 69 2.06 5.12 1.83
CA THR A 69 3.44 4.61 1.84
C THR A 69 4.47 5.74 1.82
N ALA A 70 4.24 6.79 1.03
CA ALA A 70 5.09 7.98 1.01
C ALA A 70 5.10 8.70 2.37
N PHE A 71 3.95 8.82 3.04
CA PHE A 71 3.88 9.39 4.39
C PHE A 71 4.61 8.55 5.43
N LEU A 72 4.48 7.21 5.38
CA LEU A 72 5.23 6.33 6.27
C LEU A 72 6.74 6.43 6.01
N ALA A 73 7.16 6.47 4.74
CA ALA A 73 8.56 6.61 4.37
C ALA A 73 9.16 7.95 4.80
N ALA A 74 8.40 9.05 4.70
CA ALA A 74 8.83 10.36 5.17
C ALA A 74 8.90 10.45 6.71
N GLY A 75 8.11 9.64 7.41
CA GLY A 75 8.11 9.55 8.87
C GLY A 75 9.13 8.59 9.48
N LEU A 76 9.90 7.88 8.65
CA LEU A 76 11.01 7.01 9.07
C LEU A 76 12.21 7.84 9.55
#